data_AF-A0A7C6CMY9-F1
#
_entry.id   AF-A0A7C6CMY9-F1
#
_cell.length_a   1.000
_cell.length_b   1.000
_cell.length_c   1.000
_cell.angle_alpha   90.00
_cell.angle_beta   90.00
_cell.angle_gamma   90.00
#
_symmetry.space_group_name_H-M   'P 1'
#
loop_
_entity.id
_entity.type
_entity.pdbx_description
1 polymer ?
#
loop_
_entity_poly.entity_id
_entity_poly.type
_entity_poly.pdbx_seq_one_letter_code
_entity_poly.pdbx_strand_id
1 'polypeptide(L)'
;MSKGKSREGRRYRDAELAFRRYAGYGLDRRRRGLDMFEVCDAIRGLCSGQSAYDMLAVYDTLRLLAAAGQEECAEAVRAVYFAGGGRRPRRNDVTFRVRRHAYETSFDERTVYRQLRRAKEMYRLLRYGSSGRE
;
A
#
# COMPACT_ATOMS: atom_id res chain seq x y z
N MET A 1 -0.56 -16.25 33.58
CA MET A 1 -0.08 -16.05 32.18
C MET A 1 -1.14 -15.28 31.39
N SER A 2 -1.07 -13.94 31.27
CA SER A 2 -2.08 -13.17 30.51
C SER A 2 -1.62 -11.81 29.93
N LYS A 3 -0.42 -11.33 30.29
CA LYS A 3 0.11 -10.03 29.81
C LYS A 3 0.59 -10.04 28.34
N GLY A 4 0.94 -11.20 27.78
CA GLY A 4 1.44 -11.35 26.40
C GLY A 4 0.36 -11.14 25.33
N LYS A 5 -0.79 -11.82 25.45
CA LYS A 5 -1.92 -11.70 24.50
C LYS A 5 -2.47 -10.28 24.40
N SER A 6 -2.48 -9.54 25.52
CA SER A 6 -2.98 -8.16 25.57
C SER A 6 -2.05 -7.15 24.86
N ARG A 7 -0.74 -7.37 24.89
CA ARG A 7 0.25 -6.51 24.20
C ARG A 7 0.26 -6.77 22.69
N GLU A 8 0.14 -8.03 22.28
CA GLU A 8 0.10 -8.43 20.87
C GLU A 8 -1.17 -7.93 20.17
N GLY A 9 -2.33 -8.08 20.83
CA GLY A 9 -3.59 -7.54 20.32
C GLY A 9 -3.62 -6.00 20.25
N ARG A 10 -2.85 -5.30 21.10
CA ARG A 10 -2.67 -3.84 21.00
C ARG A 10 -1.84 -3.47 19.77
N ARG A 11 -0.67 -4.09 19.59
CA ARG A 11 0.20 -3.87 18.42
C ARG A 11 -0.50 -4.12 17.09
N TYR A 12 -1.34 -5.16 17.02
CA TYR A 12 -2.12 -5.46 15.82
C TYR A 12 -3.10 -4.33 15.48
N ARG A 13 -3.82 -3.82 16.49
CA ARG A 13 -4.76 -2.71 16.32
C ARG A 13 -4.06 -1.41 15.92
N ASP A 14 -2.90 -1.13 16.50
CA ASP A 14 -2.12 0.08 16.18
C ASP A 14 -1.61 0.02 14.72
N ALA A 15 -1.11 -1.14 14.29
CA ALA A 15 -0.68 -1.36 12.91
C ALA A 15 -1.85 -1.29 11.90
N GLU A 16 -3.01 -1.83 12.25
CA GLU A 16 -4.22 -1.73 11.43
C GLU A 16 -4.70 -0.27 11.32
N LEU A 17 -4.67 0.47 12.43
CA LEU A 17 -5.02 1.89 12.46
C LEU A 17 -4.04 2.72 11.62
N ALA A 18 -2.74 2.45 11.74
CA ALA A 18 -1.71 3.10 10.93
C ALA A 18 -1.96 2.86 9.43
N PHE A 19 -2.24 1.62 9.03
CA PHE A 19 -2.53 1.29 7.63
C PHE A 19 -3.81 1.96 7.12
N ARG A 20 -4.89 1.99 7.92
CA ARG A 20 -6.12 2.69 7.54
C ARG A 20 -5.91 4.18 7.38
N ARG A 21 -5.19 4.80 8.31
CA ARG A 21 -4.82 6.22 8.23
C ARG A 21 -4.03 6.46 6.95
N TYR A 22 -2.92 5.74 6.76
CA TYR A 22 -2.10 5.80 5.55
C TYR A 22 -2.92 5.69 4.26
N ALA A 23 -3.81 4.70 4.17
CA ALA A 23 -4.69 4.54 3.01
C ALA A 23 -5.67 5.70 2.79
N GLY A 24 -6.11 6.33 3.88
CA GLY A 24 -7.06 7.45 3.89
C GLY A 24 -6.50 8.77 3.36
N TYR A 25 -5.18 8.95 3.26
CA TYR A 25 -4.51 10.15 2.71
C TYR A 25 -4.42 10.14 1.17
N GLY A 26 -5.32 9.43 0.48
CA GLY A 26 -5.37 9.46 -0.99
C GLY A 26 -4.67 8.30 -1.71
N LEU A 27 -4.32 7.22 -1.00
CA LEU A 27 -3.98 5.94 -1.65
C LEU A 27 -5.23 5.19 -2.10
N ASP A 28 -6.34 5.41 -1.40
CA ASP A 28 -7.65 5.01 -1.92
C ASP A 28 -8.04 5.96 -3.07
N ARG A 29 -8.53 5.38 -4.17
CA ARG A 29 -8.88 6.06 -5.43
C ARG A 29 -9.90 7.20 -5.29
N ARG A 30 -10.50 7.36 -4.09
CA ARG A 30 -11.60 8.30 -3.79
C ARG A 30 -11.17 9.63 -3.19
N ARG A 31 -9.91 9.82 -2.80
CA ARG A 31 -9.43 11.04 -2.13
C ARG A 31 -8.27 11.69 -2.90
N ARG A 32 -8.17 13.02 -2.84
CA ARG A 32 -7.07 13.81 -3.43
C ARG A 32 -5.71 13.25 -2.98
N GLY A 33 -4.72 13.40 -3.86
CA GLY A 33 -3.39 12.79 -3.78
C GLY A 33 -2.58 13.12 -2.51
N LEU A 34 -1.40 12.51 -2.44
CA LEU A 34 -0.62 12.36 -1.20
C LEU A 34 0.32 13.54 -0.93
N ASP A 35 0.29 14.06 0.30
CA ASP A 35 1.41 14.78 0.90
C ASP A 35 2.19 13.85 1.85
N MET A 36 3.52 13.78 1.68
CA MET A 36 4.42 12.96 2.49
C MET A 36 4.38 13.38 3.97
N PHE A 37 4.26 14.67 4.26
CA PHE A 37 4.25 15.16 5.64
C PHE A 37 2.98 14.71 6.38
N GLU A 38 1.82 14.83 5.74
CA GLU A 38 0.55 14.33 6.28
C GLU A 38 0.57 12.81 6.53
N VAL A 39 1.15 12.05 5.59
CA VAL A 39 1.33 10.60 5.71
C VAL A 39 2.18 10.23 6.93
N CYS A 40 3.35 10.86 7.07
CA CYS A 40 4.29 10.59 8.16
C CYS A 40 3.71 10.97 9.53
N ASP A 41 3.01 12.11 9.61
CA ASP A 41 2.38 12.56 10.84
C ASP A 41 1.26 11.61 11.28
N ALA A 42 0.45 11.14 10.33
CA ALA A 42 -0.68 10.27 10.61
C ALA A 42 -0.32 8.90 11.20
N ILE A 43 0.84 8.37 10.83
CA ILE A 43 1.34 7.05 11.25
C ILE A 43 2.36 7.14 12.39
N ARG A 44 2.77 8.36 12.78
CA ARG A 44 3.74 8.58 13.86
C ARG A 44 3.24 7.94 15.16
N GLY A 45 4.10 7.12 15.77
CA GLY A 45 3.80 6.44 17.03
C GLY A 45 2.78 5.29 16.94
N LEU A 46 2.23 4.99 15.75
CA LEU A 46 1.24 3.93 15.55
C LEU A 46 1.82 2.63 14.98
N CYS A 47 3.01 2.68 14.37
CA CYS A 47 3.64 1.50 13.80
C CYS A 47 5.14 1.46 14.08
N SER A 48 5.74 0.27 13.89
CA SER A 48 7.19 0.12 14.00
C SER A 48 7.91 0.90 12.90
N GLY A 49 9.21 1.18 13.10
CA GLY A 49 10.04 1.79 12.06
C GLY A 49 10.01 1.01 10.74
N GLN A 50 9.97 -0.33 10.79
CA GLN A 50 9.90 -1.16 9.58
C GLN A 50 8.60 -0.95 8.80
N SER A 51 7.46 -0.86 9.48
CA SER A 51 6.17 -0.58 8.85
C SER A 51 6.09 0.84 8.27
N ALA A 52 6.76 1.81 8.91
CA ALA A 52 6.87 3.16 8.36
C ALA A 52 7.71 3.18 7.06
N TYR A 53 8.83 2.45 7.01
CA TYR A 53 9.62 2.29 5.78
C TYR A 53 8.85 1.57 4.66
N ASP A 54 8.03 0.57 5.00
CA ASP A 54 7.16 -0.09 4.00
C ASP A 54 6.16 0.91 3.41
N MET A 55 5.54 1.75 4.25
CA MET A 55 4.60 2.79 3.80
C MET A 55 5.30 3.86 2.95
N LEU A 56 6.47 4.35 3.37
CA LEU A 56 7.26 5.30 2.56
C LEU A 56 7.66 4.72 1.21
N ALA A 57 8.13 3.47 1.16
CA ALA A 57 8.48 2.81 -0.09
C ALA A 57 7.27 2.66 -1.03
N VAL A 58 6.06 2.41 -0.49
CA VAL A 58 4.83 2.42 -1.29
C VAL A 58 4.52 3.81 -1.84
N TYR A 59 4.63 4.86 -1.01
CA TYR A 59 4.42 6.24 -1.45
C TYR A 59 5.36 6.59 -2.61
N ASP A 60 6.66 6.31 -2.46
CA ASP A 60 7.66 6.59 -3.48
C ASP A 60 7.44 5.76 -4.75
N THR A 61 7.00 4.50 -4.61
CA THR A 61 6.63 3.63 -5.74
C THR A 61 5.53 4.28 -6.57
N LEU A 62 4.44 4.71 -5.92
CA LEU A 62 3.31 5.31 -6.62
C LEU A 62 3.69 6.63 -7.28
N ARG A 63 4.49 7.46 -6.61
CA ARG A 63 4.99 8.73 -7.16
C ARG A 63 5.86 8.52 -8.38
N LEU A 64 6.79 7.56 -8.34
CA LEU A 64 7.71 7.28 -9.44
C LEU A 64 7.01 6.60 -10.62
N LEU A 65 6.03 5.72 -10.38
CA LEU A 65 5.19 5.17 -11.45
C LEU A 65 4.44 6.28 -12.19
N ALA A 66 3.83 7.22 -11.47
CA ALA A 66 3.16 8.37 -12.10
C ALA A 66 4.13 9.24 -12.89
N ALA A 67 5.29 9.60 -12.31
CA ALA A 67 6.31 10.40 -12.98
C ALA A 67 6.90 9.71 -14.24
N ALA A 68 6.92 8.38 -14.28
CA ALA A 68 7.38 7.60 -15.42
C ALA A 68 6.28 7.34 -16.47
N GLY A 69 5.10 7.96 -16.35
CA GLY A 69 3.96 7.73 -17.25
C GLY A 69 3.31 6.35 -17.10
N GLN A 70 3.57 5.65 -16.00
CA GLN A 70 3.03 4.33 -15.69
C GLN A 70 1.81 4.42 -14.73
N GLU A 71 0.93 5.39 -14.98
CA GLU A 71 -0.26 5.68 -14.16
C GLU A 71 -1.11 4.42 -13.93
N GLU A 72 -1.29 3.60 -14.95
CA GLU A 72 -2.05 2.34 -14.86
C GLU A 72 -1.50 1.39 -13.79
N CYS A 73 -0.18 1.34 -13.60
CA CYS A 73 0.43 0.53 -12.55
C CYS A 73 0.13 1.09 -11.16
N ALA A 74 0.19 2.41 -11.01
CA ALA A 74 -0.17 3.08 -9.76
C ALA A 74 -1.65 2.87 -9.44
N GLU A 75 -2.52 3.00 -10.44
CA GLU A 75 -3.95 2.76 -10.32
C GLU A 75 -4.30 1.32 -9.94
N ALA A 76 -3.64 0.33 -10.55
CA ALA A 76 -3.83 -1.08 -10.19
C ALA A 76 -3.47 -1.35 -8.73
N VAL A 77 -2.37 -0.77 -8.23
CA VAL A 77 -1.99 -0.87 -6.81
C VAL A 77 -3.05 -0.26 -5.91
N ARG A 78 -3.52 0.96 -6.21
CA ARG A 78 -4.60 1.64 -5.46
C ARG A 78 -5.87 0.78 -5.42
N ALA A 79 -6.30 0.27 -6.58
CA ALA A 79 -7.52 -0.52 -6.72
C ALA A 79 -7.47 -1.86 -5.98
N VAL A 80 -6.31 -2.52 -5.96
CA VAL A 80 -6.20 -3.87 -5.42
C VAL A 80 -5.85 -3.84 -3.93
N TYR A 81 -4.90 -3.01 -3.50
CA TYR A 81 -4.41 -3.05 -2.12
C TYR A 81 -5.07 -2.01 -1.21
N PHE A 82 -5.50 -0.87 -1.76
CA PHE A 82 -5.99 0.27 -0.97
C PHE A 82 -7.50 0.51 -1.09
N ALA A 83 -8.20 -0.24 -1.93
CA ALA A 83 -9.66 -0.16 -2.03
C ALA A 83 -10.36 -0.37 -0.68
N GLY A 84 -11.35 0.48 -0.43
CA GLY A 84 -12.22 0.39 0.75
C GLY A 84 -11.60 1.02 2.00
N GLY A 85 -10.90 2.15 1.86
CA GLY A 85 -10.40 2.95 2.98
C GLY A 85 -9.32 2.27 3.81
N GLY A 86 -8.43 1.50 3.17
CA GLY A 86 -7.33 0.84 3.90
C GLY A 86 -7.76 -0.33 4.76
N ARG A 87 -8.84 -1.03 4.40
CA ARG A 87 -9.07 -2.36 4.97
C ARG A 87 -8.08 -3.34 4.38
N ARG A 88 -7.26 -3.93 5.25
CA ARG A 88 -6.29 -4.97 4.84
C ARG A 88 -7.04 -6.06 4.07
N PRO A 89 -6.57 -6.45 2.87
CA PRO A 89 -7.22 -7.48 2.07
C PRO A 89 -7.33 -8.79 2.86
N ARG A 90 -8.52 -9.38 2.88
CA ARG A 90 -8.75 -10.74 3.39
C ARG A 90 -8.35 -11.78 2.33
N ARG A 91 -8.34 -13.05 2.73
CA ARG A 91 -8.14 -14.17 1.80
C ARG A 91 -9.17 -14.07 0.67
N ASN A 92 -8.72 -14.19 -0.58
CA ASN A 92 -9.50 -14.03 -1.83
C ASN A 92 -9.91 -12.60 -2.22
N ASP A 93 -9.73 -11.58 -1.34
CA ASP A 93 -10.04 -10.19 -1.70
C ASP A 93 -9.19 -9.71 -2.87
N VAL A 94 -7.90 -10.10 -2.92
CA VAL A 94 -6.98 -9.67 -3.97
C VAL A 94 -7.47 -10.13 -5.34
N THR A 95 -7.85 -11.41 -5.49
CA THR A 95 -8.37 -11.95 -6.74
C THR A 95 -9.68 -11.26 -7.15
N PHE A 96 -10.58 -11.02 -6.19
CA PHE A 96 -11.81 -10.29 -6.47
C PHE A 96 -11.55 -8.85 -6.92
N ARG A 97 -10.65 -8.13 -6.24
CA ARG A 97 -10.29 -6.76 -6.59
C ARG A 97 -9.55 -6.67 -7.92
N VAL A 98 -8.72 -7.65 -8.26
CA VAL A 98 -8.08 -7.76 -9.59
C VAL A 98 -9.15 -7.95 -10.67
N ARG A 99 -10.07 -8.91 -10.50
CA ARG A 99 -11.19 -9.13 -11.44
C ARG A 99 -12.03 -7.89 -11.64
N ARG A 100 -12.41 -7.25 -10.54
CA ARG A 100 -13.18 -6.02 -10.55
C ARG A 100 -12.43 -4.91 -11.29
N HIS A 101 -11.14 -4.72 -11.00
CA HIS A 101 -10.35 -3.68 -11.64
C HIS A 101 -10.18 -3.93 -13.14
N ALA A 102 -9.89 -5.18 -13.53
CA ALA A 102 -9.81 -5.62 -14.91
C ALA A 102 -11.10 -5.30 -15.69
N TYR A 103 -12.25 -5.61 -15.10
CA TYR A 103 -13.56 -5.27 -15.65
C TYR A 103 -13.77 -3.75 -15.78
N GLU A 104 -13.46 -2.97 -14.73
CA GLU A 104 -13.65 -1.52 -14.71
C GLU A 104 -12.75 -0.77 -15.72
N THR A 105 -11.58 -1.33 -16.08
CA THR A 105 -10.64 -0.69 -17.02
C THR A 105 -10.57 -1.38 -18.38
N SER A 106 -11.46 -2.35 -18.66
CA SER A 106 -11.44 -3.13 -19.90
C SER A 106 -10.10 -3.83 -20.18
N PHE A 107 -9.37 -4.19 -19.13
CA PHE A 107 -8.15 -4.98 -19.22
C PHE A 107 -8.46 -6.45 -18.91
N ASP A 108 -7.60 -7.35 -19.39
CA ASP A 108 -7.60 -8.72 -18.91
C ASP A 108 -6.91 -8.83 -17.53
N GLU A 109 -7.26 -9.85 -16.74
CA GLU A 109 -6.67 -10.06 -15.41
C GLU A 109 -5.13 -10.19 -15.46
N ARG A 110 -4.57 -10.76 -16.54
CA ARG A 110 -3.12 -10.97 -16.70
C ARG A 110 -2.38 -9.65 -16.90
N THR A 111 -2.98 -8.69 -17.59
CA THR A 111 -2.48 -7.32 -17.73
C THR A 111 -2.47 -6.62 -16.38
N VAL A 112 -3.53 -6.76 -15.57
CA VAL A 112 -3.54 -6.24 -14.20
C VAL A 112 -2.45 -6.88 -13.33
N TYR A 113 -2.27 -8.20 -13.39
CA TYR A 113 -1.17 -8.86 -12.67
C TYR A 113 0.21 -8.40 -13.15
N ARG A 114 0.39 -8.09 -14.44
CA ARG A 114 1.64 -7.54 -14.99
C ARG A 114 1.91 -6.14 -14.43
N GLN A 115 0.89 -5.28 -14.38
CA GLN A 115 0.97 -3.95 -13.76
C GLN A 115 1.34 -4.04 -12.28
N LEU A 116 0.67 -4.91 -11.51
CA LEU A 116 0.98 -5.15 -10.09
C LEU A 116 2.40 -5.70 -9.89
N ARG A 117 2.86 -6.61 -10.76
CA ARG A 117 4.22 -7.14 -10.72
C ARG A 117 5.25 -6.03 -10.93
N ARG A 118 5.02 -5.14 -11.90
CA ARG A 118 5.91 -4.01 -12.18
C ARG A 118 6.01 -3.07 -10.97
N ALA A 119 4.88 -2.74 -10.36
CA ALA A 119 4.87 -1.93 -9.14
C ALA A 119 5.59 -2.63 -7.99
N LYS A 120 5.42 -3.94 -7.83
CA LYS A 120 6.12 -4.74 -6.81
C LYS A 120 7.65 -4.73 -7.01
N GLU A 121 8.13 -4.77 -8.25
CA GLU A 121 9.57 -4.68 -8.54
C GLU A 121 10.13 -3.32 -8.10
N MET A 122 9.45 -2.22 -8.43
CA MET A 122 9.84 -0.87 -7.99
C MET A 122 9.81 -0.73 -6.47
N TYR A 123 8.75 -1.21 -5.81
CA TYR A 123 8.66 -1.24 -4.36
C TYR A 123 9.86 -1.96 -3.72
N ARG A 124 10.26 -3.12 -4.25
CA ARG A 124 11.41 -3.87 -3.71
C ARG A 124 12.71 -3.08 -3.83
N LEU A 125 12.92 -2.38 -4.95
CA LEU A 125 14.09 -1.53 -5.15
C LEU A 125 14.13 -0.36 -4.16
N LEU A 126 12.99 0.31 -3.95
CA LEU A 126 12.92 1.43 -3.00
C LEU A 126 13.03 0.97 -1.54
N ARG A 127 12.49 -0.22 -1.26
CA ARG A 127 12.46 -0.74 0.10
C ARG A 127 13.77 -1.37 0.56
N TYR A 128 14.48 -2.04 -0.35
CA TYR A 128 15.65 -2.87 -0.04
C TYR A 128 16.88 -2.53 -0.87
N GLY A 129 16.74 -1.78 -1.97
CA GLY A 129 17.84 -1.44 -2.88
C GLY A 129 18.84 -0.43 -2.28
N SER A 130 18.53 0.16 -1.14
CA SER A 130 19.46 0.99 -0.35
C SER A 130 20.37 0.15 0.57
N SER A 131 20.13 -1.16 0.72
CA SER A 131 20.87 -2.03 1.64
C SER A 131 22.11 -2.71 1.04
N GLY A 132 22.64 -2.18 -0.07
CA GLY A 132 23.85 -2.68 -0.74
C GLY A 132 24.87 -1.58 -1.09
N ARG A 133 24.82 -0.44 -0.40
CA ARG A 133 25.83 0.62 -0.48
C ARG A 133 26.42 0.89 0.90
N GLU A 134 27.10 -0.10 1.46
CA GLU A 134 28.19 0.04 2.43
C GLU A 134 29.21 -1.08 2.19
#